data_AF-A0A3D5PHA7-F1
#
_entry.id   AF-A0A3D5PHA7-F1
#
_cell.length_a   1.000
_cell.length_b   1.000
_cell.length_c   1.000
_cell.angle_alpha   90.00
_cell.angle_beta   90.00
_cell.angle_gamma   90.00
#
_symmetry.space_group_name_H-M   'P 1'
#
loop_
_entity.id
_entity.type
_entity.pdbx_description
1 polymer ?
#
loop_
_entity_poly.entity_id
_entity_poly.type
_entity_poly.pdbx_seq_one_letter_code
_entity_poly.pdbx_strand_id
1 'polypeptide(L)'
;QRKCPINFNHRSPSEYALTAARSVAGIAAVDENYPPRLGGEDFSFMLEKVPGAVINTGNGDTAGLHNPKFDFADEAIPFGISFWTKL
;
A
#
# COMPACT_ATOMS: atom_id res chain seq x y z
N GLN A 1 25.43 -1.44 -7.80
CA GLN A 1 24.31 -0.55 -8.14
C GLN A 1 23.05 -1.11 -7.50
N ARG A 2 22.27 -0.33 -6.75
CA ARG A 2 20.92 -0.79 -6.38
C ARG A 2 20.11 -0.82 -7.68
N LYS A 3 19.43 -1.93 -7.97
CA LYS A 3 18.58 -2.03 -9.17
C LYS A 3 17.34 -1.13 -9.09
N CYS A 4 17.02 -0.64 -7.89
CA CYS A 4 15.82 0.12 -7.57
C CYS A 4 16.14 1.13 -6.44
N PRO A 5 15.71 2.41 -6.53
CA PRO A 5 15.80 3.40 -5.46
C PRO A 5 15.06 2.99 -4.18
N ILE A 6 15.17 3.81 -3.14
CA ILE A 6 14.36 3.62 -1.92
C ILE A 6 12.91 4.01 -2.26
N ASN A 7 11.98 3.10 -2.01
CA ASN A 7 10.56 3.45 -2.04
C ASN A 7 10.21 4.26 -0.80
N PHE A 8 10.21 5.59 -0.94
CA PHE A 8 9.98 6.55 0.15
C PHE A 8 8.69 7.31 -0.06
N ASN A 9 7.72 7.09 0.83
CA ASN A 9 6.45 7.79 0.81
C ASN A 9 6.59 9.24 1.28
N HIS A 10 6.03 10.16 0.51
CA HIS A 10 6.03 11.58 0.84
C HIS A 10 4.91 11.89 1.83
N ARG A 11 5.16 12.81 2.77
CA ARG A 11 4.25 13.10 3.89
C ARG A 11 2.82 13.47 3.44
N SER A 12 2.68 14.49 2.59
CA SER A 12 1.35 14.99 2.19
C SER A 12 0.50 13.96 1.43
N PRO A 13 1.02 13.26 0.39
CA PRO A 13 0.31 12.14 -0.23
C PRO A 13 -0.04 11.00 0.73
N SER A 14 0.84 10.71 1.70
CA SER A 14 0.56 9.70 2.74
C SER A 14 -0.60 10.10 3.63
N GLU A 15 -0.72 11.38 3.99
CA GLU A 15 -1.82 11.90 4.81
C GLU A 15 -3.18 11.80 4.08
N TYR A 16 -3.22 12.05 2.76
CA TYR A 16 -4.42 11.82 1.94
C TYR A 16 -4.79 10.34 1.88
N ALA A 17 -3.81 9.46 1.63
CA ALA A 17 -4.03 8.02 1.61
C ALA A 17 -4.52 7.49 2.97
N LEU A 18 -3.94 7.95 4.09
CA LEU A 18 -4.40 7.60 5.44
C LEU A 18 -5.84 8.05 5.69
N THR A 19 -6.21 9.24 5.23
CA THR A 19 -7.59 9.76 5.36
C THR A 19 -8.59 8.90 4.59
N ALA A 20 -8.29 8.60 3.32
CA ALA A 20 -9.12 7.71 2.50
C ALA A 20 -9.23 6.31 3.12
N ALA A 21 -8.10 5.70 3.51
CA ALA A 21 -8.06 4.38 4.13
C ALA A 21 -8.89 4.30 5.42
N ARG A 22 -8.77 5.29 6.31
CA ARG A 22 -9.56 5.37 7.55
C ARG A 22 -11.05 5.50 7.29
N SER A 23 -11.44 6.22 6.23
CA SER A 23 -12.85 6.37 5.85
C SER A 23 -13.47 5.07 5.33
N VAL A 24 -12.66 4.18 4.77
CA VAL A 24 -13.10 2.92 4.15
C VAL A 24 -13.02 1.74 5.11
N ALA A 25 -11.87 1.54 5.76
CA ALA A 25 -11.61 0.39 6.63
C ALA A 25 -11.90 0.67 8.11
N GLY A 26 -12.10 1.94 8.49
CA GLY A 26 -12.18 2.37 9.87
C GLY A 26 -10.79 2.58 10.50
N ILE A 27 -10.71 3.46 11.51
CA ILE A 27 -9.44 3.88 12.12
C ILE A 27 -8.67 2.69 12.73
N ALA A 28 -9.38 1.75 13.37
CA ALA A 28 -8.77 0.60 14.03
C ALA A 28 -8.15 -0.42 13.06
N ALA A 29 -8.51 -0.39 11.78
CA ALA A 29 -8.00 -1.31 10.76
C ALA A 29 -6.82 -0.73 9.95
N VAL A 30 -6.38 0.50 10.27
CA VAL A 30 -5.28 1.18 9.56
C VAL A 30 -4.06 1.28 10.47
N ASP A 31 -2.97 0.64 10.06
CA ASP A 31 -1.66 0.78 10.71
C ASP A 31 -0.79 1.82 9.99
N GLU A 32 -0.58 2.97 10.63
CA GLU A 32 0.27 4.05 10.11
C GLU A 32 1.77 3.85 10.42
N ASN A 33 2.10 2.88 11.29
CA ASN A 33 3.46 2.59 11.73
C ASN A 33 3.98 1.27 11.14
N TYR A 34 3.46 0.89 9.97
CA TYR A 34 3.86 -0.33 9.28
C TYR A 34 5.37 -0.30 8.96
N PRO A 35 6.14 -1.31 9.39
CA PRO A 35 7.59 -1.27 9.29
C PRO A 35 8.09 -1.33 7.84
N PRO A 36 9.23 -0.68 7.52
CA PRO A 36 9.86 -0.78 6.21
C PRO A 36 10.16 -2.23 5.81
N ARG A 37 9.99 -2.55 4.53
CA ARG A 37 10.22 -3.90 3.97
C ARG A 37 11.49 -3.89 3.11
N LEU A 38 12.16 -5.04 3.03
CA LEU A 38 13.39 -5.23 2.25
C LEU A 38 13.15 -5.51 0.75
N GLY A 39 11.89 -5.53 0.30
CA GLY A 39 11.54 -5.74 -1.11
C GLY A 39 11.87 -4.52 -1.97
N GLY A 40 12.42 -4.76 -3.16
CA GLY A 40 12.55 -3.70 -4.18
C GLY A 40 11.20 -3.45 -4.87
N GLU A 41 10.88 -2.19 -5.12
CA GLU A 41 9.60 -1.74 -5.68
C GLU A 41 9.84 -0.64 -6.72
N ASP A 42 9.57 -0.91 -7.99
CA ASP A 42 9.90 -0.02 -9.10
C ASP A 42 9.08 1.26 -9.12
N PHE A 43 7.96 1.32 -8.40
CA PHE A 43 7.24 2.57 -8.14
C PHE A 43 8.13 3.63 -7.46
N SER A 44 9.23 3.22 -6.81
CA SER A 44 10.24 4.14 -6.27
C SER A 44 10.82 5.09 -7.33
N PHE A 45 10.94 4.68 -8.60
CA PHE A 45 11.36 5.57 -9.68
C PHE A 45 10.35 6.68 -9.96
N MET A 46 9.04 6.40 -9.79
CA MET A 46 7.98 7.41 -9.91
C MET A 46 8.04 8.39 -8.75
N LEU A 47 8.29 7.89 -7.54
CA LEU A 47 8.43 8.69 -6.32
C LEU A 47 9.64 9.63 -6.36
N GLU A 48 10.70 9.32 -7.10
CA GLU A 48 11.81 10.26 -7.34
C GLU A 48 11.40 11.48 -8.19
N LYS A 49 10.27 11.42 -8.91
CA LYS A 49 9.84 12.47 -9.85
C LYS A 49 8.66 13.27 -9.34
N VAL A 50 7.72 12.62 -8.67
CA VAL A 50 6.48 13.25 -8.19
C VAL A 50 6.21 12.78 -6.75
N PRO A 51 5.87 13.70 -5.82
CA PRO A 51 5.44 13.32 -4.49
C PRO A 51 4.27 12.34 -4.55
N GLY A 52 4.46 11.16 -3.97
CA GLY A 52 3.44 10.11 -3.94
C GLY A 52 3.57 9.23 -2.70
N ALA A 53 2.65 8.27 -2.59
CA ALA A 53 2.64 7.26 -1.54
C ALA A 53 2.22 5.91 -2.11
N VAL A 54 2.89 4.85 -1.66
CA VAL A 54 2.51 3.45 -1.85
C VAL A 54 1.98 2.92 -0.53
N ILE A 55 0.77 2.36 -0.55
CA ILE A 55 0.15 1.71 0.61
C ILE A 55 -0.05 0.23 0.34
N ASN A 56 -0.17 -0.57 1.40
CA ASN A 56 -0.54 -1.97 1.30
C ASN A 56 -1.99 -2.16 1.77
N THR A 57 -2.70 -3.12 1.18
CA THR A 57 -4.00 -3.58 1.65
C THR A 57 -3.89 -4.99 2.22
N GLY A 58 -4.75 -5.31 3.18
CA GLY A 58 -4.91 -6.70 3.62
C GLY A 58 -5.48 -7.56 2.50
N ASN A 59 -5.07 -8.84 2.47
CA ASN A 59 -5.49 -9.82 1.45
C ASN A 59 -5.99 -11.13 2.10
N GLY A 60 -6.56 -11.05 3.31
CA GLY A 60 -7.06 -12.22 4.04
C GLY A 60 -5.98 -13.19 4.54
N ASP A 61 -6.43 -14.36 4.99
CA ASP A 61 -5.58 -15.44 5.51
C ASP A 61 -5.06 -16.32 4.35
N THR A 62 -4.02 -15.83 3.68
CA THR A 62 -3.40 -16.48 2.52
C THR A 62 -1.88 -16.50 2.63
N ALA A 63 -1.22 -17.29 1.78
CA ALA A 63 0.23 -17.24 1.69
C ALA A 63 0.70 -15.86 1.20
N GLY A 64 1.94 -15.46 1.54
CA GLY A 64 2.50 -14.19 1.05
C GLY A 64 2.77 -14.18 -0.45
N LEU A 65 2.93 -12.98 -1.02
CA LEU A 65 3.31 -12.77 -2.42
C LEU A 65 4.52 -13.64 -2.81
N HIS A 66 4.51 -14.15 -4.05
CA HIS A 66 5.48 -15.10 -4.62
C HIS A 66 5.42 -16.55 -4.10
N ASN A 67 4.49 -16.87 -3.21
CA ASN A 67 4.24 -18.27 -2.83
C ASN A 67 3.28 -18.93 -3.85
N PRO A 68 3.50 -20.17 -4.31
CA PRO A 68 2.56 -20.90 -5.19
C PRO A 68 1.18 -21.14 -4.57
N LYS A 69 1.06 -21.08 -3.24
CA LYS A 69 -0.20 -21.15 -2.50
C LYS A 69 -0.83 -19.77 -2.25
N PHE A 70 -0.29 -18.71 -2.85
CA PHE A 70 -0.91 -17.39 -2.80
C PHE A 70 -2.28 -17.48 -3.47
N ASP A 71 -3.28 -17.03 -2.74
CA ASP A 71 -4.65 -16.88 -3.20
C ASP A 71 -5.11 -15.45 -2.91
N PHE A 72 -5.73 -14.80 -3.88
CA PHE A 72 -6.18 -13.42 -3.74
C PHE A 72 -7.54 -13.39 -3.05
N ALA A 73 -7.70 -12.57 -2.00
CA ALA A 73 -8.99 -12.46 -1.32
C ALA A 73 -9.89 -11.52 -2.10
N ASP A 74 -10.86 -12.08 -2.84
CA ASP A 74 -11.83 -11.30 -3.61
C ASP A 74 -12.63 -10.32 -2.73
N GLU A 75 -12.78 -10.61 -1.43
CA GLU A 75 -13.37 -9.72 -0.45
C GLU A 75 -12.59 -8.40 -0.26
N ALA A 76 -11.31 -8.34 -0.66
CA ALA A 76 -10.49 -7.14 -0.61
C ALA A 76 -10.79 -6.16 -1.76
N ILE A 77 -11.36 -6.64 -2.88
CA ILE A 77 -11.70 -5.83 -4.06
C ILE A 77 -12.55 -4.60 -3.71
N PRO A 78 -13.70 -4.74 -3.01
CA PRO A 78 -14.52 -3.57 -2.68
C PRO A 78 -13.80 -2.54 -1.80
N PHE A 79 -12.85 -2.95 -0.95
CA PHE A 79 -12.03 -2.02 -0.17
C PHE A 79 -11.08 -1.23 -1.07
N GLY A 80 -10.40 -1.90 -2.00
CA GLY A 80 -9.51 -1.25 -2.96
C GLY A 80 -10.24 -0.24 -3.85
N ILE A 81 -11.42 -0.60 -4.37
CA ILE A 81 -12.27 0.31 -5.14
C ILE A 81 -12.68 1.50 -4.28
N SER A 82 -13.21 1.23 -3.08
CA SER A 82 -13.68 2.28 -2.17
C SER A 82 -12.55 3.26 -1.80
N PHE A 83 -11.33 2.76 -1.57
CA PHE A 83 -10.15 3.60 -1.31
C PHE A 83 -9.93 4.62 -2.42
N TRP A 84 -9.87 4.18 -3.68
CA TRP A 84 -9.65 5.09 -4.81
C TRP A 84 -10.82 6.05 -5.05
N THR A 85 -12.06 5.67 -4.74
CA THR A 85 -13.20 6.58 -4.85
C THR A 85 -13.23 7.66 -3.75
N LYS A 86 -12.46 7.48 -2.67
CA LYS A 86 -12.38 8.40 -1.52
C LYS A 86 -11.11 9.24 -1.49
N LEU A 87 -10.12 8.88 -2.31
CA LEU A 87 -8.85 9.60 -2.44
C LEU A 87 -9.00 10.84 -3.33
#